data_AF-A0AAU4N8S1-F1
#
_entry.id   AF-A0AAU4N8S1-F1
#
_cell.length_a   1.000
_cell.length_b   1.000
_cell.length_c   1.000
_cell.angle_alpha   90.00
_cell.angle_beta   90.00
_cell.angle_gamma   90.00
#
_symmetry.space_group_name_H-M   'P 1'
#
loop_
_entity.id
_entity.type
_entity.pdbx_description
1 polymer ?
#
loop_
_entity_poly.entity_id
_entity_poly.type
_entity_poly.pdbx_seq_one_letter_code
_entity_poly.pdbx_strand_id
1 'polypeptide(L)'
;MGWITEEFGDSHEGITGAVLTDGHEPKPVYLDFGSGSGSVHETSEWWAYNGELNRPRAAAVRAACACGWRGPDYPIAWDELPDGGLNDVDTSGPYRDWSGHIATVDRRTVPLPAEVAEAIERLDEQLTTLAEQAPVAALRAAAALERITAAVGLEAAHAVQADELSFDTIATALGISPKAARSRLTRYLLTH
;
A
#
# COMPACT_ATOMS: atom_id res chain seq x y z
N MET A 1 -8.32 5.40 6.80
CA MET A 1 -6.98 4.76 6.90
C MET A 1 -6.95 3.70 5.81
N GLY A 2 -5.98 3.77 4.90
CA GLY A 2 -5.90 2.86 3.78
C GLY A 2 -5.61 1.42 4.19
N TRP A 3 -5.95 0.50 3.30
CA TRP A 3 -5.59 -0.91 3.37
C TRP A 3 -4.22 -1.10 2.74
N ILE A 4 -3.30 -1.70 3.46
CA ILE A 4 -1.96 -2.02 2.97
C ILE A 4 -1.68 -3.51 3.17
N THR A 5 -0.70 -4.01 2.43
CA THR A 5 -0.06 -5.29 2.73
C THR A 5 1.40 -5.03 3.07
N GLU A 6 1.99 -5.90 3.89
CA GLU A 6 3.41 -5.79 4.24
C GLU A 6 4.30 -5.90 2.98
N GLU A 7 3.94 -6.79 2.06
CA GLU A 7 4.70 -7.08 0.86
C GLU A 7 4.79 -5.89 -0.12
N PHE A 8 3.66 -5.20 -0.35
CA PHE A 8 3.58 -4.15 -1.39
C PHE A 8 3.49 -2.72 -0.84
N GLY A 9 3.15 -2.57 0.45
CA GLY A 9 3.04 -1.30 1.16
C GLY A 9 2.27 -0.23 0.36
N ASP A 10 2.80 0.99 0.37
CA ASP A 10 2.19 2.17 -0.26
C ASP A 10 2.07 2.07 -1.79
N SER A 11 2.78 1.15 -2.45
CA SER A 11 2.61 0.98 -3.91
C SER A 11 1.22 0.47 -4.27
N HIS A 12 0.58 -0.22 -3.32
CA HIS A 12 -0.73 -0.81 -3.50
C HIS A 12 -1.70 -0.45 -2.37
N GLU A 13 -1.46 0.65 -1.65
CA GLU A 13 -2.43 1.18 -0.67
C GLU A 13 -3.81 1.31 -1.32
N GLY A 14 -4.79 0.67 -0.68
CA GLY A 14 -6.19 0.69 -1.08
C GLY A 14 -6.98 1.62 -0.21
N ILE A 15 -7.99 2.27 -0.79
CA ILE A 15 -9.01 3.00 -0.04
C ILE A 15 -10.39 2.62 -0.54
N THR A 16 -11.40 2.90 0.28
CA THR A 16 -12.77 3.05 -0.22
C THR A 16 -12.93 4.46 -0.77
N GLY A 17 -12.87 4.62 -2.10
CA GLY A 17 -13.00 5.90 -2.80
C GLY A 17 -14.45 6.30 -3.07
N ALA A 18 -14.72 7.60 -3.08
CA ALA A 18 -16.02 8.14 -3.49
C ALA A 18 -16.20 8.13 -5.02
N VAL A 19 -17.45 7.93 -5.44
CA VAL A 19 -17.89 8.05 -6.83
C VAL A 19 -19.10 8.98 -6.85
N LEU A 20 -19.07 10.02 -7.70
CA LEU A 20 -20.18 10.95 -7.86
C LEU A 20 -21.27 10.36 -8.77
N THR A 21 -22.42 11.04 -8.86
CA THR A 21 -23.57 10.62 -9.67
C THR A 21 -23.26 10.51 -11.16
N ASP A 22 -22.23 11.23 -11.64
CA ASP A 22 -21.75 11.15 -13.02
C ASP A 22 -20.76 9.98 -13.26
N GLY A 23 -20.50 9.17 -12.23
CA GLY A 23 -19.60 8.02 -12.27
C GLY A 23 -18.12 8.36 -12.11
N HIS A 24 -17.77 9.63 -11.93
CA HIS A 24 -16.39 10.09 -11.76
C HIS A 24 -15.97 10.17 -10.28
N GLU A 25 -14.67 10.04 -10.05
CA GLU A 25 -14.08 10.29 -8.73
C GLU A 25 -14.00 11.80 -8.49
N PRO A 26 -14.45 12.29 -7.32
CA PRO A 26 -14.30 13.69 -6.97
C PRO A 26 -12.83 14.05 -6.74
N LYS A 27 -12.53 15.36 -6.79
CA LYS A 27 -11.22 15.84 -6.34
C LYS A 27 -11.03 15.55 -4.85
N PRO A 28 -9.78 15.34 -4.38
CA PRO A 28 -9.48 15.17 -2.96
C PRO A 28 -10.02 16.33 -2.13
N VAL A 29 -10.51 16.02 -0.92
CA VAL A 29 -10.91 17.02 0.07
C VAL A 29 -9.72 17.30 0.99
N TYR A 30 -9.48 18.58 1.26
CA TYR A 30 -8.51 19.03 2.24
C TYR A 30 -9.21 19.32 3.57
N LEU A 31 -8.81 18.60 4.61
CA LEU A 31 -9.31 18.72 5.97
C LEU A 31 -8.28 19.49 6.80
N ASP A 32 -8.64 20.70 7.25
CA ASP A 32 -7.81 21.50 8.14
C ASP A 32 -8.20 21.22 9.60
N PHE A 33 -7.28 20.63 10.35
CA PHE A 33 -7.44 20.32 11.78
C PHE A 33 -6.81 21.38 12.72
N GLY A 34 -6.31 22.52 12.23
CA GLY A 34 -5.86 23.64 13.07
C GLY A 34 -4.54 24.31 12.67
N SER A 35 -3.91 25.07 13.58
CA SER A 35 -2.92 26.11 13.23
C SER A 35 -1.45 25.66 13.07
N GLY A 36 -1.18 24.40 12.72
CA GLY A 36 0.18 23.88 12.52
C GLY A 36 0.52 23.68 11.04
N SER A 37 1.80 23.75 10.65
CA SER A 37 2.25 23.57 9.25
C SER A 37 2.07 22.15 8.66
N GLY A 38 1.38 21.27 9.36
CA GLY A 38 1.03 19.90 8.94
C GLY A 38 -0.41 19.50 9.33
N SER A 39 -1.29 20.47 9.57
CA SER A 39 -2.68 20.22 10.00
C SER A 39 -3.65 19.92 8.85
N VAL A 40 -3.21 20.09 7.60
CA VAL A 40 -4.03 19.86 6.41
C VAL A 40 -3.84 18.42 5.95
N HIS A 41 -4.90 17.63 6.05
CA HIS A 41 -4.95 16.26 5.55
C HIS A 41 -5.74 16.21 4.25
N GLU A 42 -5.14 15.64 3.21
CA GLU A 42 -5.80 15.39 1.93
C GLU A 42 -6.35 13.96 1.90
N THR A 43 -7.63 13.81 1.56
CA THR A 43 -8.26 12.48 1.46
C THR A 43 -9.20 12.37 0.26
N SER A 44 -9.22 11.19 -0.34
CA SER A 44 -10.22 10.76 -1.33
C SER A 44 -11.13 9.65 -0.80
N GLU A 45 -11.05 9.36 0.50
CA GLU A 45 -11.90 8.36 1.14
C GLU A 45 -13.37 8.82 1.13
N TRP A 46 -14.27 7.89 0.86
CA TRP A 46 -15.68 8.18 0.58
C TRP A 46 -16.38 8.96 1.70
N TRP A 47 -16.00 8.73 2.96
CA TRP A 47 -16.60 9.35 4.14
C TRP A 47 -16.45 10.88 4.14
N ALA A 48 -15.45 11.41 3.42
CA ALA A 48 -15.25 12.85 3.27
C ALA A 48 -16.28 13.50 2.31
N TYR A 49 -17.05 12.69 1.57
CA TYR A 49 -17.99 13.10 0.53
C TYR A 49 -19.44 12.79 0.92
N ASN A 50 -19.85 13.31 2.07
CA ASN A 50 -21.18 13.11 2.67
C ASN A 50 -22.19 14.25 2.35
N GLY A 51 -21.75 15.32 1.68
CA GLY A 51 -22.57 16.50 1.39
C GLY A 51 -22.46 17.63 2.42
N GLU A 52 -21.76 17.42 3.54
CA GLU A 52 -21.56 18.45 4.56
C GLU A 52 -20.49 19.47 4.15
N LEU A 53 -20.54 20.66 4.75
CA LEU A 53 -19.55 21.73 4.51
C LEU A 53 -19.35 22.08 3.02
N ASN A 54 -20.43 22.03 2.23
CA ASN A 54 -20.45 22.23 0.77
C ASN A 54 -19.58 21.23 -0.03
N ARG A 55 -19.28 20.06 0.54
CA ARG A 55 -18.56 19.01 -0.17
C ARG A 55 -19.52 18.24 -1.08
N PRO A 56 -19.02 17.65 -2.18
CA PRO A 56 -19.83 16.72 -2.97
C PRO A 56 -20.35 15.57 -2.12
N ARG A 57 -21.54 15.06 -2.47
CA ARG A 57 -22.09 13.83 -1.90
C ARG A 57 -21.82 12.68 -2.86
N ALA A 58 -21.13 11.63 -2.40
CA ALA A 58 -20.88 10.43 -3.20
C ALA A 58 -22.21 9.73 -3.52
N ALA A 59 -22.37 9.19 -4.72
CA ALA A 59 -23.49 8.33 -5.11
C ALA A 59 -23.17 6.84 -4.91
N ALA A 60 -21.89 6.48 -4.99
CA ALA A 60 -21.39 5.14 -4.80
C ALA A 60 -20.00 5.16 -4.15
N VAL A 61 -19.54 4.00 -3.70
CA VAL A 61 -18.16 3.74 -3.29
C VAL A 61 -17.52 2.70 -4.20
N ARG A 62 -16.20 2.74 -4.34
CA ARG A 62 -15.42 1.69 -5.01
C ARG A 62 -14.08 1.48 -4.33
N ALA A 63 -13.46 0.35 -4.62
CA ALA A 63 -12.05 0.16 -4.29
C ALA A 63 -11.19 1.07 -5.18
N ALA A 64 -10.27 1.82 -4.59
CA ALA A 64 -9.25 2.56 -5.33
C ALA A 64 -7.87 2.21 -4.80
N CYS A 65 -6.97 1.81 -5.69
CA CYS A 65 -5.59 1.48 -5.34
C CYS A 65 -4.63 2.59 -5.80
N ALA A 66 -3.57 2.82 -5.02
CA ALA A 66 -2.50 3.77 -5.32
C ALA A 66 -1.83 3.52 -6.67
N CYS A 67 -1.83 2.27 -7.16
CA CYS A 67 -1.32 1.91 -8.48
C CYS A 67 -2.21 2.38 -9.65
N GLY A 68 -3.37 2.99 -9.37
CA GLY A 68 -4.34 3.48 -10.35
C GLY A 68 -5.47 2.49 -10.68
N TRP A 69 -5.42 1.26 -10.16
CA TRP A 69 -6.51 0.31 -10.33
C TRP A 69 -7.78 0.77 -9.60
N ARG A 70 -8.94 0.48 -10.19
CA ARG A 70 -10.28 0.80 -9.68
C ARG A 70 -11.18 -0.42 -9.73
N GLY A 71 -11.87 -0.67 -8.63
CA GLY A 71 -12.89 -1.70 -8.51
C GLY A 71 -14.26 -1.26 -9.03
N PRO A 72 -15.27 -2.15 -8.98
CA PRO A 72 -16.65 -1.84 -9.33
C PRO A 72 -17.31 -0.88 -8.33
N ASP A 73 -18.42 -0.28 -8.78
CA ASP A 73 -19.22 0.67 -8.00
C ASP A 73 -20.25 -0.02 -7.12
N TYR A 74 -20.31 0.40 -5.86
CA TYR A 74 -21.29 -0.01 -4.86
C TYR A 74 -22.14 1.21 -4.47
N PRO A 75 -23.42 1.28 -4.89
CA PRO A 75 -24.28 2.42 -4.57
C PRO A 75 -24.44 2.64 -3.07
N ILE A 76 -24.51 3.90 -2.65
CA ILE A 76 -24.83 4.27 -1.26
C ILE A 76 -26.33 4.60 -1.18
N ALA A 77 -27.08 3.80 -0.41
CA ALA A 77 -28.49 4.05 -0.11
C ALA A 77 -28.62 5.09 1.01
N TRP A 78 -28.36 6.35 0.69
CA TRP A 78 -28.32 7.45 1.66
C TRP A 78 -29.62 7.68 2.43
N ASP A 79 -30.75 7.31 1.84
CA ASP A 79 -32.09 7.39 2.42
C ASP A 79 -32.36 6.28 3.43
N GLU A 80 -31.59 5.18 3.38
CA GLU A 80 -31.69 4.06 4.31
C GLU A 80 -30.73 4.20 5.50
N LEU A 81 -29.76 5.14 5.44
CA LEU A 81 -28.81 5.38 6.51
C LEU A 81 -29.42 6.21 7.64
N PRO A 82 -29.22 5.83 8.92
CA PRO A 82 -29.63 6.66 10.05
C PRO A 82 -28.81 7.96 10.12
N ASP A 83 -29.30 8.96 10.86
CA ASP A 83 -28.55 10.19 11.12
C ASP A 83 -27.17 9.88 11.74
N GLY A 84 -26.10 10.30 11.07
CA GLY A 84 -24.72 9.97 11.46
C GLY A 84 -24.21 8.60 10.99
N GLY A 85 -24.96 7.88 10.14
CA GLY A 85 -24.73 6.51 9.69
C GLY A 85 -23.56 6.29 8.71
N LEU A 86 -22.53 7.14 8.72
CA LEU A 86 -21.34 6.90 7.88
C LEU A 86 -20.63 5.60 8.26
N ASN A 87 -20.72 5.17 9.51
CA ASN A 87 -20.15 3.90 9.96
C ASN A 87 -20.98 2.68 9.52
N ASP A 88 -22.20 2.88 9.04
CA ASP A 88 -23.14 1.81 8.67
C ASP A 88 -23.06 1.45 7.18
N VAL A 89 -22.28 2.20 6.39
CA VAL A 89 -22.03 1.85 4.98
C VAL A 89 -21.13 0.62 4.90
N ASP A 90 -21.64 -0.44 4.28
CA ASP A 90 -20.87 -1.66 4.04
C ASP A 90 -19.75 -1.42 3.01
N THR A 91 -18.52 -1.42 3.51
CA THR A 91 -17.29 -1.29 2.70
C THR A 91 -16.60 -2.62 2.42
N SER A 92 -17.22 -3.75 2.80
CA SER A 92 -16.66 -5.09 2.61
C SER A 92 -16.53 -5.49 1.14
N GLY A 93 -17.43 -5.02 0.27
CA GLY A 93 -17.36 -5.17 -1.18
C GLY A 93 -16.07 -4.58 -1.77
N PRO A 94 -15.88 -3.25 -1.67
CA PRO A 94 -14.64 -2.57 -2.05
C PRO A 94 -13.37 -3.23 -1.46
N TYR A 95 -13.38 -3.58 -0.18
CA TYR A 95 -12.23 -4.26 0.43
C TYR A 95 -11.90 -5.58 -0.25
N ARG A 96 -12.89 -6.44 -0.48
CA ARG A 96 -12.71 -7.73 -1.16
C ARG A 96 -12.20 -7.57 -2.59
N ASP A 97 -12.69 -6.57 -3.32
CA ASP A 97 -12.21 -6.29 -4.68
C ASP A 97 -10.75 -5.83 -4.67
N TRP A 98 -10.37 -4.96 -3.71
CA TRP A 98 -8.97 -4.59 -3.50
C TRP A 98 -8.12 -5.81 -3.14
N SER A 99 -8.54 -6.67 -2.22
CA SER A 99 -7.81 -7.89 -1.88
C SER A 99 -7.64 -8.83 -3.08
N GLY A 100 -8.67 -8.97 -3.92
CA GLY A 100 -8.59 -9.73 -5.18
C GLY A 100 -7.63 -9.10 -6.20
N HIS A 101 -7.57 -7.77 -6.24
CA HIS A 101 -6.56 -7.03 -7.00
C HIS A 101 -5.14 -7.33 -6.49
N ILE A 102 -4.90 -7.27 -5.18
CA ILE A 102 -3.59 -7.61 -4.59
C ILE A 102 -3.18 -9.04 -4.93
N ALA A 103 -4.07 -10.02 -4.81
CA ALA A 103 -3.78 -11.40 -5.21
C ALA A 103 -3.43 -11.53 -6.71
N THR A 104 -3.90 -10.60 -7.55
CA THR A 104 -3.53 -10.54 -8.98
C THR A 104 -2.18 -9.89 -9.20
N VAL A 105 -1.82 -8.90 -8.38
CA VAL A 105 -0.47 -8.29 -8.36
C VAL A 105 0.55 -9.33 -7.93
N ASP A 106 0.30 -10.01 -6.81
CA ASP A 106 1.14 -11.07 -6.26
C ASP A 106 1.45 -12.16 -7.29
N ARG A 107 0.43 -12.70 -7.98
CA ARG A 107 0.66 -13.70 -9.05
C ARG A 107 1.52 -13.24 -10.23
N ARG A 108 1.77 -11.93 -10.38
CA ARG A 108 2.63 -11.37 -11.43
C ARG A 108 4.04 -11.08 -10.96
N THR A 109 4.30 -11.17 -9.64
CA THR A 109 5.63 -11.00 -9.08
C THR A 109 6.50 -12.21 -9.39
N VAL A 110 7.81 -12.04 -9.28
CA VAL A 110 8.76 -13.14 -9.34
C VAL A 110 8.67 -13.88 -8.00
N PRO A 111 8.28 -15.18 -8.00
CA PRO A 111 8.17 -15.94 -6.77
C PRO A 111 9.56 -16.15 -6.16
N LEU A 112 9.64 -16.04 -4.84
CA LEU A 112 10.82 -16.50 -4.11
C LEU A 112 10.91 -18.03 -4.18
N PRO A 113 12.13 -18.61 -4.28
CA PRO A 113 12.31 -20.03 -4.02
C PRO A 113 11.76 -20.40 -2.65
N ALA A 114 11.06 -21.54 -2.55
CA ALA A 114 10.35 -21.94 -1.34
C ALA A 114 11.27 -21.99 -0.11
N GLU A 115 12.51 -22.45 -0.30
CA GLU A 115 13.51 -22.54 0.76
C GLU A 115 13.92 -21.15 1.29
N VAL A 116 13.91 -20.13 0.44
CA VAL A 116 14.22 -18.75 0.82
C VAL A 116 13.03 -18.15 1.57
N ALA A 117 11.80 -18.36 1.08
CA ALA A 117 10.58 -17.90 1.75
C ALA A 117 10.46 -18.48 3.17
N GLU A 118 10.59 -19.80 3.32
CA GLU A 118 10.55 -20.48 4.62
C GLU A 118 11.67 -20.02 5.57
N ALA A 119 12.86 -19.71 5.03
CA ALA A 119 13.96 -19.20 5.83
C ALA A 119 13.69 -17.79 6.36
N ILE A 120 13.06 -16.93 5.57
CA ILE A 120 12.65 -15.58 5.97
C ILE A 120 11.58 -15.67 7.07
N GLU A 121 10.54 -16.47 6.87
CA GLU A 121 9.47 -16.65 7.87
C GLU A 121 10.02 -17.16 9.21
N ARG A 122 10.87 -18.19 9.17
CA ARG A 122 11.51 -18.72 10.39
C ARG A 122 12.39 -17.70 11.08
N LEU A 123 13.11 -16.88 10.32
CA LEU A 123 13.96 -15.84 10.87
C LEU A 123 13.12 -14.74 11.53
N ASP A 124 12.00 -14.35 10.92
CA ASP A 124 11.07 -13.37 11.50
C ASP A 124 10.52 -13.83 12.85
N GLU A 125 10.04 -15.08 12.94
CA GLU A 125 9.56 -15.66 14.21
C GLU A 125 10.64 -15.65 15.30
N GLN A 126 11.88 -15.99 14.93
CA GLN A 126 13.03 -16.00 15.83
C GLN A 126 13.40 -14.59 16.29
N LEU A 127 13.41 -13.61 15.39
CA LEU A 127 13.73 -12.22 15.72
C LEU A 127 12.65 -11.56 16.57
N THR A 128 11.38 -11.86 16.29
CA THR A 128 10.24 -11.40 17.10
C THR A 128 10.38 -11.93 18.53
N THR A 129 10.63 -13.23 18.69
CA THR A 129 10.89 -13.84 20.01
C THR A 129 12.13 -13.24 20.69
N LEU A 130 13.21 -13.00 19.93
CA LEU A 130 14.45 -12.41 20.45
C LEU A 130 14.26 -10.95 20.88
N ALA A 131 13.42 -10.18 20.19
CA ALA A 131 13.12 -8.80 20.55
C ALA A 131 12.41 -8.71 21.91
N GLU A 132 11.52 -9.66 22.21
CA GLU A 132 10.84 -9.75 23.50
C GLU A 132 11.80 -10.20 24.62
N GLN A 133 12.67 -11.17 24.36
CA GLN A 133 13.50 -11.81 25.38
C GLN A 133 14.84 -11.09 25.62
N ALA A 134 15.43 -10.54 24.57
CA ALA A 134 16.77 -9.93 24.59
C ALA A 134 16.88 -8.82 23.51
N PRO A 135 16.24 -7.65 23.72
CA PRO A 135 16.10 -6.61 22.69
C PRO A 135 17.44 -6.07 22.14
N VAL A 136 18.49 -5.99 22.98
CA VAL A 136 19.83 -5.57 22.49
C VAL A 136 20.46 -6.63 21.58
N ALA A 137 20.20 -7.91 21.82
CA ALA A 137 20.64 -8.99 20.93
C ALA A 137 19.84 -8.97 19.62
N ALA A 138 18.54 -8.67 19.67
CA ALA A 138 17.71 -8.46 18.47
C ALA A 138 18.24 -7.30 17.61
N LEU A 139 18.60 -6.16 18.21
CA LEU A 139 19.23 -5.04 17.50
C LEU A 139 20.57 -5.44 16.86
N ARG A 140 21.37 -6.27 17.54
CA ARG A 140 22.62 -6.80 16.97
C ARG A 140 22.36 -7.72 15.77
N ALA A 141 21.32 -8.55 15.84
CA ALA A 141 20.90 -9.42 14.74
C ALA A 141 20.39 -8.59 13.55
N ALA A 142 19.55 -7.59 13.80
CA ALA A 142 19.08 -6.64 12.79
C ALA A 142 20.26 -5.97 12.06
N ALA A 143 21.24 -5.44 12.80
CA ALA A 143 22.44 -4.85 12.19
C ALA A 143 23.25 -5.85 11.34
N ALA A 144 23.24 -7.15 11.68
CA ALA A 144 23.87 -8.18 10.86
C ALA A 144 23.09 -8.44 9.56
N LEU A 145 21.77 -8.47 9.63
CA LEU A 145 20.89 -8.62 8.46
C LEU A 145 20.95 -7.41 7.53
N GLU A 146 21.03 -6.20 8.07
CA GLU A 146 21.26 -4.98 7.28
C GLU A 146 22.53 -5.07 6.45
N ARG A 147 23.63 -5.58 7.01
CA ARG A 147 24.88 -5.78 6.25
C ARG A 147 24.75 -6.83 5.17
N ILE A 148 24.08 -7.95 5.46
CA ILE A 148 23.86 -9.03 4.48
C ILE A 148 22.98 -8.52 3.34
N THR A 149 21.88 -7.87 3.66
CA THR A 149 20.92 -7.33 2.67
C THR A 149 21.52 -6.20 1.85
N ALA A 150 22.37 -5.35 2.43
CA ALA A 150 23.12 -4.34 1.68
C ALA A 150 24.08 -4.98 0.67
N ALA A 151 24.88 -5.97 1.10
CA ALA A 151 25.84 -6.65 0.24
C ALA A 151 25.16 -7.42 -0.91
N VAL A 152 24.16 -8.26 -0.60
CA VAL A 152 23.42 -9.03 -1.61
C VAL A 152 22.60 -8.12 -2.51
N GLY A 153 21.98 -7.07 -1.95
CA GLY A 153 21.20 -6.10 -2.71
C GLY A 153 22.05 -5.31 -3.70
N LEU A 154 23.27 -4.93 -3.34
CA LEU A 154 24.22 -4.27 -4.25
C LEU A 154 24.58 -5.17 -5.44
N GLU A 155 24.90 -6.44 -5.18
CA GLU A 155 25.23 -7.42 -6.24
C GLU A 155 24.04 -7.64 -7.18
N ALA A 156 22.84 -7.86 -6.63
CA ALA A 156 21.63 -8.02 -7.42
C ALA A 156 21.29 -6.75 -8.23
N ALA A 157 21.49 -5.57 -7.65
CA ALA A 157 21.25 -4.30 -8.34
C ALA A 157 22.21 -4.08 -9.52
N HIS A 158 23.48 -4.46 -9.37
CA HIS A 158 24.45 -4.44 -10.46
C HIS A 158 24.09 -5.43 -11.56
N ALA A 159 23.65 -6.64 -11.22
CA ALA A 159 23.20 -7.63 -12.20
C ALA A 159 21.99 -7.12 -13.01
N VAL A 160 20.97 -6.57 -12.33
CA VAL A 160 19.80 -5.96 -12.98
C VAL A 160 20.19 -4.80 -13.91
N GLN A 161 21.19 -3.99 -13.51
CA GLN A 161 21.68 -2.90 -14.35
C GLN A 161 22.42 -3.42 -15.59
N ALA A 162 23.20 -4.50 -15.46
CA ALA A 162 23.91 -5.13 -16.56
C ALA A 162 22.96 -5.80 -17.58
N ASP A 163 21.81 -6.31 -17.10
CA ASP A 163 20.77 -6.90 -17.94
C ASP A 163 19.88 -5.85 -18.65
N GLU A 164 20.11 -4.55 -18.40
CA GLU A 164 19.40 -3.41 -19.02
C GLU A 164 17.86 -3.49 -18.90
N LEU A 165 17.35 -4.10 -17.81
CA LEU A 165 15.91 -4.22 -17.59
C LEU A 165 15.26 -2.85 -17.39
N SER A 166 14.08 -2.66 -17.99
CA SER A 166 13.29 -1.44 -17.77
C SER A 166 12.73 -1.40 -16.35
N PHE A 167 12.52 -0.19 -15.82
CA PHE A 167 11.90 -0.03 -14.50
C PHE A 167 10.47 -0.58 -14.42
N ASP A 168 9.74 -0.61 -15.54
CA ASP A 168 8.40 -1.22 -15.58
C ASP A 168 8.46 -2.75 -15.44
N THR A 169 9.46 -3.38 -16.05
CA THR A 169 9.71 -4.83 -15.90
C THR A 169 10.11 -5.15 -14.46
N ILE A 170 11.03 -4.39 -13.88
CA ILE A 170 11.47 -4.57 -12.48
C ILE A 170 10.30 -4.32 -11.52
N ALA A 171 9.51 -3.28 -11.74
CA ALA A 171 8.34 -2.95 -10.95
C ALA A 171 7.29 -4.07 -10.96
N THR A 172 6.99 -4.61 -12.14
CA THR A 172 6.05 -5.74 -12.29
C THR A 172 6.58 -6.97 -11.56
N ALA A 173 7.86 -7.30 -11.76
CA ALA A 173 8.50 -8.43 -11.10
C ALA A 173 8.51 -8.32 -9.57
N LEU A 174 8.56 -7.11 -9.03
CA LEU A 174 8.58 -6.85 -7.58
C LEU A 174 7.20 -6.48 -7.00
N GLY A 175 6.15 -6.39 -7.82
CA GLY A 175 4.80 -5.97 -7.38
C GLY A 175 4.74 -4.54 -6.82
N ILE A 176 5.61 -3.65 -7.27
CA ILE A 176 5.68 -2.25 -6.79
C ILE A 176 5.57 -1.25 -7.93
N SER A 177 5.44 0.04 -7.63
CA SER A 177 5.44 1.07 -8.67
C SER A 177 6.82 1.24 -9.36
N PRO A 178 6.89 1.70 -10.62
CA PRO A 178 8.16 2.03 -11.29
C PRO A 178 9.04 3.02 -10.52
N LYS A 179 8.41 3.99 -9.85
CA LYS A 179 9.10 4.94 -8.97
C LYS A 179 9.72 4.23 -7.76
N ALA A 180 8.99 3.32 -7.12
CA ALA A 180 9.49 2.53 -5.99
C ALA A 180 10.61 1.57 -6.42
N ALA A 181 10.47 0.91 -7.58
CA ALA A 181 11.50 0.06 -8.15
C ALA A 181 12.80 0.84 -8.41
N ARG A 182 12.69 2.02 -9.04
CA ARG A 182 13.84 2.91 -9.25
C ARG A 182 14.47 3.33 -7.93
N SER A 183 13.67 3.76 -6.95
CA SER A 183 14.18 4.15 -5.63
C SER A 183 14.90 2.99 -4.93
N ARG A 184 14.35 1.77 -4.98
CA ARG A 184 14.94 0.57 -4.39
C ARG A 184 16.27 0.21 -5.05
N LEU A 185 16.32 0.19 -6.38
CA LEU A 185 17.56 -0.10 -7.12
C LEU A 185 18.63 0.95 -6.83
N THR A 186 18.28 2.24 -6.90
CA THR A 186 19.21 3.34 -6.59
C THR A 186 19.72 3.27 -5.15
N ARG A 187 18.88 2.89 -4.19
CA ARG A 187 19.32 2.72 -2.79
C ARG A 187 20.42 1.68 -2.67
N TYR A 188 20.25 0.50 -3.27
CA TYR A 188 21.28 -0.54 -3.21
C TYR A 188 22.57 -0.16 -3.93
N LEU A 189 22.48 0.60 -5.03
CA LEU A 189 23.66 1.10 -5.76
C LEU A 189 24.42 2.24 -5.04
N LEU A 190 23.78 2.94 -4.10
CA LEU A 190 24.38 4.08 -3.40
C LEU A 190 24.81 3.78 -1.97
N THR A 191 24.37 2.67 -1.39
CA THR A 191 24.70 2.32 -0.01
C THR A 191 26.04 1.59 0.00
N HIS A 192 27.10 2.31 0.36
CA HIS A 192 28.45 1.79 0.61
C HIS A 192 28.87 2.08 2.06
#